data_AF-A0A7W9GUM3-F1
#
_entry.id   AF-A0A7W9GUM3-F1
#
_cell.length_a   1.000
_cell.length_b   1.000
_cell.length_c   1.000
_cell.angle_alpha   90.00
_cell.angle_beta   90.00
_cell.angle_gamma   90.00
#
_symmetry.space_group_name_H-M   'P 1'
#
loop_
_entity.id
_entity.type
_entity.pdbx_description
1 polymer ?
#
loop_
_entity_poly.entity_id
_entity_poly.type
_entity_poly.pdbx_seq_one_letter_code
_entity_poly.pdbx_strand_id
1 'polypeptide(L)'
;MTVTLPDVWDLQADTGYLDTAQNAWRTLATDFGTEATNQRNREAELRLNWECAMADSYFAHAEGVATALGSASDTYGLIADLLGQLKTDVRDAQEDLDASFARAAAGTKSAERVDGMVTFTPWNDDDDLSHVHTEFETAEGIVNDAIALVRTRDATLLELGRDVYALAESWSDAAEGTDPGWDVPTGTTYGVQTTSLDGTTVVTTGDGDDRVEVTIDPDTGETVVSITDASGNVTTERIAAGEEVVINTGRGSDEILVPRGTAVHVRFATGAGDDTVEAQGSEGDVEVFGGDGIDTIETGTGDDYVSSGRGDDYVDGGAGNDVLAGRLGDDVIYGMDGDDVVIGGDGRDYLEGATGDDRVFGGDHHDTISGGYGDDRIFGGTGNDTVYAGGGKDTIDGELGSDTVYAEEGDSAPGDEHVVIVEIPSEEEYLRWLEIEVGGSPEFRDRVLADLHMMASGPTGQKMLERMGEHYDDSGFLGFGKDKVTIGEHPGGNNSASYSGDDFRVELDVNHTSPGYDMGYTEDYDITPPSVFFFHELGHINQYRSGSSDEFGDDEEYSDGTPLIERQNVGLPFDHDDDGETDEEIDPDYDFDYTENAFRDELGLPNRNKY
;
A
#
# COMPACT_ATOMS: atom_id res chain seq x y z
N MET A 1 46.10 32.14 51.58
CA MET A 1 46.09 30.74 51.04
C MET A 1 45.05 30.67 49.93
N THR A 2 45.33 30.03 48.79
CA THR A 2 44.36 29.87 47.68
C THR A 2 43.28 28.83 48.02
N VAL A 3 42.08 28.99 47.49
CA VAL A 3 40.97 28.01 47.61
C VAL A 3 40.66 27.46 46.22
N THR A 4 40.65 26.13 46.07
CA THR A 4 40.33 25.46 44.81
C THR A 4 39.17 24.50 45.05
N LEU A 5 38.09 24.64 44.26
CA LEU A 5 36.83 23.90 44.41
C LEU A 5 36.33 23.43 43.03
N PRO A 6 35.50 22.37 42.94
CA PRO A 6 34.81 22.02 41.72
C PRO A 6 34.00 23.18 41.16
N ASP A 7 33.92 23.28 39.84
CA ASP A 7 33.14 24.32 39.18
C ASP A 7 31.66 23.94 39.07
N VAL A 8 30.91 24.25 40.13
CA VAL A 8 29.46 24.04 40.21
C VAL A 8 28.66 25.26 39.75
N TRP A 9 29.32 26.36 39.38
CA TRP A 9 28.68 27.63 39.04
C TRP A 9 28.36 27.79 37.55
N ASP A 10 28.72 26.83 36.71
CA ASP A 10 28.40 26.82 35.29
C ASP A 10 27.77 25.48 34.92
N LEU A 11 26.48 25.53 34.58
CA LEU A 11 25.72 24.36 34.16
C LEU A 11 26.12 23.88 32.76
N GLN A 12 26.81 24.72 31.97
CA GLN A 12 27.13 24.48 30.56
C GLN A 12 25.89 24.12 29.72
N ALA A 13 24.72 24.61 30.12
CA ALA A 13 23.47 24.28 29.48
C ALA A 13 23.33 25.04 28.15
N ASP A 14 23.24 24.30 27.04
CA ASP A 14 22.66 24.80 25.81
C ASP A 14 21.13 24.64 25.93
N THR A 15 20.36 25.72 25.82
CA THR A 15 18.89 25.64 25.84
C THR A 15 18.28 25.91 24.46
N GLY A 16 19.10 26.08 23.41
CA GLY A 16 18.63 26.40 22.07
C GLY A 16 17.73 25.32 21.47
N TYR A 17 18.04 24.05 21.75
CA TYR A 17 17.20 22.92 21.30
C TYR A 17 15.82 22.90 21.99
N LEU A 18 15.71 23.38 23.24
CA LEU A 18 14.43 23.47 23.93
C LEU A 18 13.50 24.49 23.28
N ASP A 19 14.05 25.59 22.74
CA ASP A 19 13.27 26.58 21.98
C ASP A 19 12.74 26.00 20.67
N THR A 20 13.59 25.30 19.92
CA THR A 20 13.18 24.66 18.67
C THR A 20 12.09 23.62 18.93
N ALA A 21 12.29 22.74 19.93
CA ALA A 21 11.32 21.73 20.30
C ALA A 21 10.00 22.35 20.80
N GLN A 22 10.07 23.33 21.70
CA GLN A 22 8.89 24.03 22.20
C GLN A 22 8.06 24.63 21.06
N ASN A 23 8.70 25.28 20.10
CA ASN A 23 7.99 25.89 18.97
C ASN A 23 7.37 24.83 18.05
N ALA A 24 8.07 23.72 17.77
CA ALA A 24 7.53 22.62 16.98
C ALA A 24 6.26 22.02 17.63
N TRP A 25 6.32 21.70 18.93
CA TRP A 25 5.15 21.20 19.67
C TRP A 25 4.00 22.21 19.72
N ARG A 26 4.30 23.50 19.84
CA ARG A 26 3.27 24.56 19.80
C ARG A 26 2.61 24.68 18.43
N THR A 27 3.36 24.50 17.36
CA THR A 27 2.82 24.45 15.99
C THR A 27 1.86 23.27 15.85
N LEU A 28 2.29 22.05 16.22
CA LEU A 28 1.44 20.86 16.21
C LEU A 28 0.16 21.06 17.03
N ALA A 29 0.27 21.61 18.24
CA ALA A 29 -0.89 21.93 19.07
C ALA A 29 -1.88 22.87 18.35
N THR A 30 -1.35 23.90 17.68
CA THR A 30 -2.19 24.88 16.97
C THR A 30 -2.86 24.25 15.75
N ASP A 31 -2.13 23.46 14.97
CA ASP A 31 -2.62 22.86 13.74
C ASP A 31 -3.73 21.84 14.05
N PHE A 32 -3.49 20.93 15.00
CA PHE A 32 -4.49 19.95 15.44
C PHE A 32 -5.72 20.61 16.08
N GLY A 33 -5.52 21.66 16.89
CA GLY A 33 -6.64 22.38 17.52
C GLY A 33 -7.48 23.15 16.50
N THR A 34 -6.84 23.67 15.45
CA THR A 34 -7.52 24.30 14.32
C THR A 34 -8.35 23.27 13.57
N GLU A 35 -7.77 22.11 13.25
CA GLU A 35 -8.49 21.07 12.52
C GLU A 35 -9.65 20.47 13.32
N ALA A 36 -9.46 20.24 14.62
CA ALA A 36 -10.55 19.86 15.53
C ALA A 36 -11.70 20.88 15.54
N THR A 37 -11.41 22.16 15.30
CA THR A 37 -12.44 23.20 15.20
C THR A 37 -13.11 23.19 13.83
N ASN A 38 -12.34 23.03 12.76
CA ASN A 38 -12.86 22.90 11.40
C ASN A 38 -13.82 21.73 11.29
N GLN A 39 -13.46 20.56 11.82
CA GLN A 39 -14.29 19.36 11.80
C GLN A 39 -15.64 19.58 12.50
N ARG A 40 -15.64 20.21 13.70
CA ARG A 40 -16.89 20.55 14.41
C ARG A 40 -17.74 21.58 13.67
N ASN A 41 -17.12 22.53 12.97
CA ASN A 41 -17.85 23.52 12.18
C ASN A 41 -18.53 22.85 10.99
N ARG A 42 -17.81 21.97 10.28
CA ARG A 42 -18.37 21.16 9.18
C ARG A 42 -19.53 20.30 9.68
N GLU A 43 -19.36 19.60 10.81
CA GLU A 43 -20.43 18.83 11.46
C GLU A 43 -21.69 19.69 11.73
N ALA A 44 -21.50 20.89 12.31
CA ALA A 44 -22.60 21.78 12.65
C ALA A 44 -23.35 22.33 11.43
N GLU A 45 -22.66 22.55 10.31
CA GLU A 45 -23.26 22.93 9.04
C GLU A 45 -24.05 21.76 8.44
N LEU A 46 -23.46 20.56 8.43
CA LEU A 46 -24.07 19.37 7.85
C LEU A 46 -25.35 18.96 8.59
N ARG A 47 -25.36 19.03 9.93
CA ARG A 47 -26.53 18.73 10.78
C ARG A 47 -27.76 19.59 10.49
N LEU A 48 -27.63 20.72 9.78
CA LEU A 48 -28.78 21.56 9.43
C LEU A 48 -29.67 20.93 8.35
N ASN A 49 -29.10 20.06 7.52
CA ASN A 49 -29.76 19.53 6.32
C ASN A 49 -29.70 18.00 6.19
N TRP A 50 -29.00 17.30 7.09
CA TRP A 50 -28.84 15.83 7.03
C TRP A 50 -29.40 15.16 8.29
N GLU A 51 -30.53 14.46 8.14
CA GLU A 51 -31.20 13.72 9.22
C GLU A 51 -31.55 12.29 8.77
N CYS A 52 -30.70 11.33 9.13
CA CYS A 52 -30.95 9.89 9.00
C CYS A 52 -29.98 9.09 9.89
N ALA A 53 -30.11 7.76 9.91
CA ALA A 53 -29.21 6.90 10.68
C ALA A 53 -27.74 7.01 10.24
N MET A 54 -27.49 7.25 8.94
CA MET A 54 -26.15 7.54 8.43
C MET A 54 -25.63 8.87 8.95
N ALA A 55 -26.46 9.92 8.94
CA ALA A 55 -26.09 11.20 9.52
C ALA A 55 -25.72 11.03 11.01
N ASP A 56 -26.51 10.29 11.77
CA ASP A 56 -26.24 10.00 13.18
C ASP A 56 -24.90 9.27 13.38
N SER A 57 -24.58 8.28 12.54
CA SER A 57 -23.28 7.59 12.57
C SER A 57 -22.14 8.52 12.17
N TYR A 58 -22.21 9.17 11.00
CA TYR A 58 -21.20 10.11 10.54
C TYR A 58 -20.88 11.16 11.62
N PHE A 59 -21.91 11.75 12.24
CA PHE A 59 -21.68 12.77 13.26
C PHE A 59 -21.10 12.21 14.55
N ALA A 60 -21.41 10.98 14.94
CA ALA A 60 -20.76 10.33 16.08
C ALA A 60 -19.25 10.15 15.81
N HIS A 61 -18.87 9.76 14.59
CA HIS A 61 -17.47 9.59 14.20
C HIS A 61 -16.74 10.92 14.04
N ALA A 62 -17.36 11.90 13.38
CA ALA A 62 -16.81 13.24 13.26
C ALA A 62 -16.57 13.89 14.64
N GLU A 63 -17.46 13.67 15.61
CA GLU A 63 -17.27 14.09 17.00
C GLU A 63 -16.08 13.36 17.65
N GLY A 64 -15.93 12.06 17.39
CA GLY A 64 -14.78 11.25 17.81
C GLY A 64 -13.44 11.79 17.30
N VAL A 65 -13.32 12.00 15.98
CA VAL A 65 -12.12 12.55 15.33
C VAL A 65 -11.82 13.95 15.85
N ALA A 66 -12.81 14.84 15.91
CA ALA A 66 -12.61 16.19 16.45
C ALA A 66 -12.18 16.19 17.93
N THR A 67 -12.64 15.20 18.70
CA THR A 67 -12.23 15.00 20.09
C THR A 67 -10.80 14.47 20.20
N ALA A 68 -10.41 13.53 19.33
CA ALA A 68 -9.06 13.01 19.27
C ALA A 68 -8.05 14.11 18.89
N LEU A 69 -8.32 14.85 17.81
CA LEU A 69 -7.51 15.99 17.38
C LEU A 69 -7.41 17.08 18.47
N GLY A 70 -8.52 17.36 19.16
CA GLY A 70 -8.52 18.29 20.30
C GLY A 70 -7.67 17.80 21.47
N SER A 71 -7.73 16.51 21.80
CA SER A 71 -6.96 15.90 22.89
C SER A 71 -5.46 15.86 22.57
N ALA A 72 -5.10 15.57 21.31
CA ALA A 72 -3.74 15.72 20.79
C ALA A 72 -3.24 17.15 20.95
N SER A 73 -4.02 18.13 20.48
CA SER A 73 -3.71 19.55 20.60
C SER A 73 -3.43 19.98 22.04
N ASP A 74 -4.30 19.60 22.97
CA ASP A 74 -4.14 19.92 24.40
C ASP A 74 -2.85 19.30 24.96
N THR A 75 -2.58 18.04 24.64
CA THR A 75 -1.38 17.31 25.09
C THR A 75 -0.10 17.94 24.53
N TYR A 76 -0.08 18.26 23.22
CA TYR A 76 1.03 18.94 22.56
C TYR A 76 1.28 20.34 23.15
N GLY A 77 0.21 21.06 23.49
CA GLY A 77 0.28 22.34 24.19
C GLY A 77 0.93 22.21 25.58
N LEU A 78 0.55 21.20 26.35
CA LEU A 78 1.14 20.91 27.65
C LEU A 78 2.63 20.56 27.54
N ILE A 79 3.03 19.77 26.53
CA ILE A 79 4.45 19.47 26.25
C ILE A 79 5.22 20.77 25.94
N ALA A 80 4.68 21.62 25.05
CA ALA A 80 5.31 22.90 24.69
C ALA A 80 5.47 23.84 25.91
N ASP A 81 4.48 23.90 26.80
CA ASP A 81 4.55 24.70 28.02
C ASP A 81 5.58 24.14 29.01
N LEU A 82 5.67 22.80 29.13
CA LEU A 82 6.62 22.13 30.00
C LEU A 82 8.08 22.35 29.55
N LEU A 83 8.34 22.29 28.24
CA LEU A 83 9.64 22.62 27.65
C LEU A 83 10.02 24.09 27.90
N GLY A 84 9.04 25.00 27.84
CA GLY A 84 9.23 26.41 28.19
C GLY A 84 9.57 26.64 29.66
N GLN A 85 8.91 25.88 30.56
CA GLN A 85 9.22 25.89 31.99
C GLN A 85 10.63 25.35 32.25
N LEU A 86 11.00 24.22 31.64
CA LEU A 86 12.33 23.63 31.77
C LEU A 86 13.44 24.61 31.37
N LYS A 87 13.25 25.29 30.23
CA LYS A 87 14.16 26.35 29.78
C LYS A 87 14.29 27.47 30.82
N THR A 88 13.16 27.91 31.38
CA THR A 88 13.14 28.97 32.39
C THR A 88 13.85 28.52 33.67
N ASP A 89 13.58 27.30 34.15
CA ASP A 89 14.20 26.72 35.34
C ASP A 89 15.73 26.63 35.19
N VAL A 90 16.24 26.19 34.05
CA VAL A 90 17.69 26.10 33.77
C VAL A 90 18.33 27.49 33.69
N ARG A 91 17.68 28.44 33.01
CA ARG A 91 18.19 29.82 32.90
C ARG A 91 18.24 30.48 34.27
N ASP A 92 17.17 30.41 35.04
CA ASP A 92 17.07 31.06 36.35
C ASP A 92 18.09 30.44 37.33
N ALA A 93 18.30 29.11 37.27
CA ALA A 93 19.37 28.45 38.02
C ALA A 93 20.77 28.97 37.63
N GLN A 94 21.06 29.15 36.34
CA GLN A 94 22.34 29.73 35.90
C GLN A 94 22.50 31.18 36.37
N GLU A 95 21.45 32.00 36.33
CA GLU A 95 21.48 33.38 36.83
C GLU A 95 21.78 33.44 38.34
N ASP A 96 21.20 32.53 39.12
CA ASP A 96 21.45 32.41 40.56
C ASP A 96 22.88 31.92 40.85
N LEU A 97 23.40 31.00 40.03
CA LEU A 97 24.79 30.54 40.10
C LEU A 97 25.77 31.66 39.76
N ASP A 98 25.50 32.45 38.72
CA ASP A 98 26.32 33.61 38.37
C ASP A 98 26.35 34.65 39.52
N ALA A 99 25.21 34.87 40.17
CA ALA A 99 25.12 35.73 41.35
C ALA A 99 25.90 35.18 42.55
N SER A 100 25.84 33.86 42.79
CA SER A 100 26.66 33.19 43.81
C SER A 100 28.16 33.29 43.50
N PHE A 101 28.55 33.03 42.25
CA PHE A 101 29.93 33.13 41.80
C PHE A 101 30.47 34.55 41.96
N ALA A 102 29.68 35.58 41.63
CA ALA A 102 30.06 36.98 41.82
C ALA A 102 30.32 37.31 43.29
N ARG A 103 29.53 36.76 44.23
CA ARG A 103 29.76 36.91 45.68
C ARG A 103 30.99 36.14 46.14
N ALA A 104 31.24 34.94 45.63
CA ALA A 104 32.45 34.16 45.91
C ALA A 104 33.73 34.87 45.42
N ALA A 105 33.69 35.43 44.21
CA ALA A 105 34.81 36.15 43.61
C ALA A 105 35.05 37.54 44.25
N ALA A 106 34.04 38.11 44.91
CA ALA A 106 34.15 39.41 45.57
C ALA A 106 35.27 39.41 46.62
N GLY A 107 36.18 40.39 46.52
CA GLY A 107 37.31 40.52 47.44
C GLY A 107 38.47 39.56 47.17
N THR A 108 38.43 38.77 46.09
CA THR A 108 39.56 37.95 45.63
C THR A 108 40.37 38.70 44.56
N LYS A 109 41.65 38.34 44.40
CA LYS A 109 42.56 38.86 43.36
C LYS A 109 42.26 38.27 41.99
N SER A 110 41.94 36.98 41.94
CA SER A 110 41.50 36.27 40.74
C SER A 110 40.64 35.06 41.09
N ALA A 111 39.75 34.70 40.17
CA ALA A 111 38.99 33.46 40.16
C ALA A 111 39.21 32.81 38.78
N GLU A 112 39.98 31.73 38.73
CA GLU A 112 40.43 31.11 37.47
C GLU A 112 39.79 29.72 37.32
N ARG A 113 39.10 29.49 36.21
CA ARG A 113 38.44 28.22 35.86
C ARG A 113 39.37 27.38 34.98
N VAL A 114 39.76 26.19 35.44
CA VAL A 114 40.65 25.25 34.73
C VAL A 114 40.23 23.82 35.05
N ASP A 115 40.04 22.98 34.03
CA ASP A 115 39.75 21.54 34.13
C ASP A 115 38.59 21.20 35.10
N GLY A 116 37.47 21.95 35.03
CA GLY A 116 36.30 21.73 35.87
C GLY A 116 36.47 22.15 37.34
N MET A 117 37.52 22.92 37.65
CA MET A 117 37.78 23.49 38.96
C MET A 117 37.88 25.01 38.87
N VAL A 118 37.49 25.71 39.95
CA VAL A 118 37.72 27.14 40.14
C VAL A 118 38.75 27.37 41.24
N THR A 119 39.79 28.14 40.94
CA THR A 119 40.80 28.57 41.93
C THR A 119 40.66 30.06 42.25
N PHE A 120 40.35 30.36 43.51
CA PHE A 120 40.26 31.70 44.07
C PHE A 120 41.57 32.09 44.77
N THR A 121 42.15 33.22 44.35
CA THR A 121 43.42 33.74 44.88
C THR A 121 43.17 35.00 45.73
N PRO A 122 43.65 35.09 46.98
CA PRO A 122 43.48 36.30 47.80
C PRO A 122 44.41 37.45 47.36
N TRP A 123 44.16 38.68 47.82
CA TRP A 123 45.04 39.83 47.57
C TRP A 123 46.30 39.80 48.45
N ASN A 124 46.14 39.37 49.70
CA ASN A 124 47.21 39.20 50.68
C ASN A 124 47.16 37.81 51.31
N ASP A 125 48.28 37.35 51.88
CA ASP A 125 48.37 36.01 52.47
C ASP A 125 47.43 35.80 53.68
N ASP A 126 47.04 36.88 54.36
CA ASP A 126 46.20 36.90 55.57
C ASP A 126 44.69 37.14 55.29
N ASP A 127 44.28 37.32 54.02
CA ASP A 127 42.86 37.54 53.70
C ASP A 127 42.02 36.26 54.00
N ASP A 128 40.86 36.44 54.62
CA ASP A 128 39.90 35.35 54.88
C ASP A 128 39.06 35.06 53.63
N LEU A 129 39.02 33.78 53.23
CA LEU A 129 38.23 33.28 52.10
C LEU A 129 37.12 32.32 52.54
N SER A 130 36.73 32.33 53.82
CA SER A 130 35.65 31.48 54.34
C SER A 130 34.32 31.67 53.61
N HIS A 131 34.03 32.88 53.11
CA HIS A 131 32.83 33.16 52.31
C HIS A 131 32.80 32.41 50.97
N VAL A 132 33.95 32.08 50.39
CA VAL A 132 34.03 31.28 49.14
C VAL A 132 33.43 29.89 49.38
N HIS A 133 33.67 29.29 50.55
CA HIS A 133 33.09 27.98 50.89
C HIS A 133 31.58 28.07 51.14
N THR A 134 31.11 29.14 51.79
CA THR A 134 29.67 29.38 51.98
C THR A 134 28.92 29.58 50.66
N GLU A 135 29.49 30.32 49.71
CA GLU A 135 28.88 30.49 48.38
C GLU A 135 28.97 29.22 47.53
N PHE A 136 30.01 28.39 47.73
CA PHE A 136 30.07 27.06 47.12
C PHE A 136 28.95 26.15 47.61
N GLU A 137 28.72 26.06 48.93
CA GLU A 137 27.58 25.31 49.49
C GLU A 137 26.23 25.85 48.98
N THR A 138 26.12 27.17 48.80
CA THR A 138 24.93 27.81 48.22
C THR A 138 24.72 27.40 46.76
N ALA A 139 25.80 27.38 45.96
CA ALA A 139 25.75 26.94 44.57
C ALA A 139 25.40 25.46 44.42
N GLU A 140 25.95 24.59 45.28
CA GLU A 140 25.53 23.18 45.34
C GLU A 140 24.03 23.03 45.63
N GLY A 141 23.48 23.87 46.51
CA GLY A 141 22.04 23.94 46.76
C GLY A 141 21.23 24.29 45.51
N ILE A 142 21.62 25.34 44.80
CA ILE A 142 20.96 25.78 43.54
C ILE A 142 20.99 24.67 42.48
N VAL A 143 22.13 24.01 42.29
CA VAL A 143 22.25 22.88 41.34
C VAL A 143 21.33 21.73 41.73
N ASN A 144 21.27 21.37 43.02
CA ASN A 144 20.40 20.29 43.48
C ASN A 144 18.91 20.60 43.27
N ASP A 145 18.49 21.84 43.53
CA ASP A 145 17.11 22.29 43.31
C ASP A 145 16.77 22.27 41.81
N ALA A 146 17.68 22.75 40.95
CA ALA A 146 17.52 22.67 39.50
C ALA A 146 17.39 21.23 39.00
N ILE A 147 18.24 20.31 39.47
CA ILE A 147 18.14 18.88 39.13
C ILE A 147 16.80 18.29 39.57
N ALA A 148 16.28 18.66 40.73
CA ALA A 148 14.99 18.19 41.22
C ALA A 148 13.83 18.68 40.35
N LEU A 149 13.87 19.95 39.91
CA LEU A 149 12.91 20.51 38.95
C LEU A 149 12.97 19.76 37.64
N VAL A 150 14.15 19.63 37.02
CA VAL A 150 14.35 18.92 35.74
C VAL A 150 13.78 17.50 35.81
N ARG A 151 14.08 16.74 36.87
CA ARG A 151 13.55 15.37 37.06
C ARG A 151 12.04 15.32 37.20
N THR A 152 11.44 16.31 37.84
CA THR A 152 9.99 16.39 37.97
C THR A 152 9.34 16.67 36.61
N ARG A 153 9.94 17.55 35.81
CA ARG A 153 9.47 17.85 34.45
C ARG A 153 9.61 16.63 33.54
N ASP A 154 10.76 15.96 33.57
CA ASP A 154 11.01 14.73 32.81
C ASP A 154 9.95 13.65 33.07
N ALA A 155 9.60 13.42 34.34
CA ALA A 155 8.54 12.49 34.71
C ALA A 155 7.17 12.87 34.11
N THR A 156 6.80 14.16 34.15
CA THR A 156 5.56 14.64 33.53
C THR A 156 5.60 14.53 32.00
N LEU A 157 6.76 14.76 31.38
CA LEU A 157 6.93 14.68 29.93
C LEU A 157 6.79 13.23 29.45
N LEU A 158 7.27 12.26 30.24
CA LEU A 158 7.06 10.83 30.01
C LEU A 158 5.59 10.41 30.15
N GLU A 159 4.84 11.00 31.08
CA GLU A 159 3.39 10.77 31.21
C GLU A 159 2.64 11.29 29.98
N LEU A 160 2.90 12.54 29.57
CA LEU A 160 2.29 13.13 28.38
C LEU A 160 2.65 12.35 27.10
N GLY A 161 3.89 11.84 26.99
CA GLY A 161 4.29 10.99 25.87
C GLY A 161 3.50 9.68 25.80
N ARG A 162 3.14 9.09 26.94
CA ARG A 162 2.25 7.91 26.96
C ARG A 162 0.82 8.26 26.55
N ASP A 163 0.34 9.44 26.90
CA ASP A 163 -0.99 9.90 26.49
C ASP A 163 -1.06 10.09 24.97
N VAL A 164 0.00 10.64 24.35
CA VAL A 164 0.11 10.72 22.87
C VAL A 164 0.12 9.33 22.24
N TYR A 165 0.92 8.42 22.78
CA TYR A 165 0.98 7.04 22.27
C TYR A 165 -0.36 6.33 22.37
N ALA A 166 -1.05 6.42 23.50
CA ALA A 166 -2.35 5.80 23.69
C ALA A 166 -3.42 6.39 22.75
N LEU A 167 -3.32 7.69 22.42
CA LEU A 167 -4.19 8.30 21.42
C LEU A 167 -3.92 7.72 20.03
N ALA A 168 -2.66 7.63 19.62
CA ALA A 168 -2.29 7.04 18.33
C ALA A 168 -2.74 5.57 18.23
N GLU A 169 -2.48 4.78 19.28
CA GLU A 169 -2.89 3.38 19.38
C GLU A 169 -4.41 3.20 19.33
N SER A 170 -5.21 4.14 19.86
CA SER A 170 -6.68 4.04 19.79
C SER A 170 -7.28 4.28 18.40
N TRP A 171 -6.47 4.78 17.45
CA TRP A 171 -6.88 5.09 16.09
C TRP A 171 -6.00 4.36 15.06
N SER A 172 -5.14 3.41 15.48
CA SER A 172 -4.27 2.66 14.57
C SER A 172 -5.09 1.93 13.53
N ASP A 173 -6.09 1.17 13.96
CA ASP A 173 -6.89 0.32 13.08
C ASP A 173 -7.60 1.16 12.01
N ALA A 174 -8.12 2.34 12.39
CA ALA A 174 -8.77 3.25 11.45
C ALA A 174 -7.77 3.96 10.51
N ALA A 175 -6.56 4.24 10.99
CA ALA A 175 -5.50 4.87 10.19
C ALA A 175 -4.84 3.88 9.21
N GLU A 176 -4.80 2.60 9.60
CA GLU A 176 -4.31 1.48 8.81
C GLU A 176 -5.38 0.93 7.87
N GLY A 177 -6.62 1.42 7.95
CA GLY A 177 -7.73 0.99 7.08
C GLY A 177 -8.33 -0.36 7.49
N THR A 178 -7.96 -0.89 8.65
CA THR A 178 -8.32 -2.23 9.09
C THR A 178 -9.69 -2.23 9.74
N ASP A 179 -9.90 -1.48 10.81
CA ASP A 179 -11.23 -1.25 11.39
C ASP A 179 -11.44 0.25 11.37
N PRO A 180 -12.35 0.77 10.54
CA PRO A 180 -12.64 2.20 10.57
C PRO A 180 -13.19 2.64 11.95
N GLY A 181 -13.53 1.69 12.83
CA GLY A 181 -14.06 1.85 14.17
C GLY A 181 -15.57 1.96 14.17
N TRP A 182 -16.20 1.71 13.02
CA TRP A 182 -17.63 1.94 12.81
C TRP A 182 -18.24 1.10 11.69
N ASP A 183 -19.48 0.67 11.94
CA ASP A 183 -20.33 0.08 10.92
C ASP A 183 -21.00 1.19 10.10
N VAL A 184 -20.88 1.13 8.77
CA VAL A 184 -21.73 1.93 7.87
C VAL A 184 -23.20 1.59 8.15
N PRO A 185 -24.04 2.53 8.59
CA PRO A 185 -25.43 2.22 8.87
C PRO A 185 -26.14 1.85 7.58
N THR A 186 -26.75 0.68 7.61
CA THR A 186 -27.33 0.07 6.43
C THR A 186 -28.70 0.70 6.14
N GLY A 187 -29.09 0.79 4.87
CA GLY A 187 -30.37 1.39 4.46
C GLY A 187 -31.62 0.69 5.00
N THR A 188 -31.48 -0.39 5.78
CA THR A 188 -32.51 -1.38 6.15
C THR A 188 -33.78 -0.86 6.82
N THR A 189 -33.80 0.38 7.33
CA THR A 189 -35.06 0.98 7.82
C THR A 189 -35.94 1.56 6.69
N TYR A 190 -35.36 1.93 5.53
CA TYR A 190 -36.05 2.66 4.46
C TYR A 190 -35.74 2.24 3.00
N GLY A 191 -34.83 1.30 2.75
CA GLY A 191 -34.31 1.00 1.41
C GLY A 191 -33.17 1.95 1.02
N VAL A 192 -32.95 2.16 -0.28
CA VAL A 192 -31.97 3.13 -0.79
C VAL A 192 -32.22 4.51 -0.20
N GLN A 193 -31.17 5.15 0.33
CA GLN A 193 -31.22 6.50 0.87
C GLN A 193 -30.37 7.44 0.01
N THR A 194 -30.83 8.67 -0.18
CA THR A 194 -30.10 9.69 -0.93
C THR A 194 -30.12 11.00 -0.18
N THR A 195 -28.95 11.60 0.01
CA THR A 195 -28.79 12.91 0.63
C THR A 195 -27.87 13.77 -0.21
N SER A 196 -28.30 14.98 -0.56
CA SER A 196 -27.47 15.96 -1.27
C SER A 196 -27.14 17.13 -0.36
N LEU A 197 -25.86 17.49 -0.27
CA LEU A 197 -25.36 18.55 0.59
C LEU A 197 -24.10 19.17 0.00
N ASP A 198 -24.10 20.49 -0.14
CA ASP A 198 -22.96 21.30 -0.62
C ASP A 198 -22.34 20.87 -1.96
N GLY A 199 -23.15 20.29 -2.85
CA GLY A 199 -22.70 19.82 -4.16
C GLY A 199 -22.20 18.38 -4.19
N THR A 200 -22.31 17.66 -3.07
CA THR A 200 -22.06 16.22 -2.97
C THR A 200 -23.39 15.51 -2.72
N THR A 201 -23.68 14.47 -3.50
CA THR A 201 -24.83 13.59 -3.30
C THR A 201 -24.35 12.21 -2.86
N VAL A 202 -24.73 11.82 -1.65
CA VAL A 202 -24.47 10.50 -1.07
C VAL A 202 -25.67 9.61 -1.31
N VAL A 203 -25.45 8.47 -1.95
CA VAL A 203 -26.43 7.39 -2.15
C VAL A 203 -26.00 6.20 -1.30
N THR A 204 -26.91 5.62 -0.53
CA THR A 204 -26.63 4.48 0.34
C THR A 204 -27.54 3.32 -0.02
N THR A 205 -26.97 2.15 -0.21
CA THR A 205 -27.73 0.93 -0.52
C THR A 205 -28.28 0.25 0.76
N GLY A 206 -28.92 -0.90 0.58
CA GLY A 206 -29.50 -1.69 1.67
C GLY A 206 -28.47 -2.64 2.29
N ASP A 207 -28.94 -3.61 3.08
CA ASP A 207 -28.16 -4.82 3.34
C ASP A 207 -28.55 -5.89 2.32
N GLY A 208 -27.61 -6.79 2.04
CA GLY A 208 -27.66 -7.84 1.06
C GLY A 208 -26.99 -7.41 -0.24
N ASP A 209 -26.64 -8.42 -1.03
CA ASP A 209 -25.96 -8.28 -2.33
C ASP A 209 -26.79 -7.41 -3.29
N ASP A 210 -26.37 -6.15 -3.42
CA ASP A 210 -26.98 -5.13 -4.25
C ASP A 210 -26.14 -4.93 -5.52
N ARG A 211 -26.78 -4.52 -6.62
CA ARG A 211 -26.09 -4.14 -7.87
C ARG A 211 -26.29 -2.68 -8.19
N VAL A 212 -25.21 -1.93 -8.38
CA VAL A 212 -25.21 -0.49 -8.67
C VAL A 212 -24.62 -0.23 -10.06
N GLU A 213 -25.38 0.40 -10.95
CA GLU A 213 -24.90 0.86 -12.26
C GLU A 213 -24.87 2.39 -12.30
N VAL A 214 -23.71 2.97 -12.60
CA VAL A 214 -23.51 4.43 -12.67
C VAL A 214 -23.27 4.86 -14.11
N THR A 215 -24.10 5.75 -14.64
CA THR A 215 -24.00 6.27 -16.01
C THR A 215 -24.18 7.78 -16.06
N ILE A 216 -23.88 8.40 -17.21
CA ILE A 216 -24.19 9.81 -17.46
C ILE A 216 -25.32 9.91 -18.49
N ASP A 217 -26.35 10.70 -18.19
CA ASP A 217 -27.39 11.03 -19.16
C ASP A 217 -26.80 11.95 -20.25
N PRO A 218 -26.75 11.53 -21.54
CA PRO A 218 -26.05 12.28 -22.58
C PRO A 218 -26.75 13.60 -22.98
N ASP A 219 -28.04 13.76 -22.65
CA ASP A 219 -28.79 14.97 -22.97
C ASP A 219 -28.67 16.03 -21.87
N THR A 220 -28.60 15.60 -20.60
CA THR A 220 -28.60 16.51 -19.43
C THR A 220 -27.24 16.63 -18.76
N GLY A 221 -26.36 15.65 -18.91
CA GLY A 221 -25.11 15.50 -18.16
C GLY A 221 -25.33 15.06 -16.71
N GLU A 222 -26.55 14.67 -16.32
CA GLU A 222 -26.85 14.15 -14.98
C GLU A 222 -26.18 12.80 -14.76
N THR A 223 -25.63 12.58 -13.58
CA THR A 223 -25.23 11.24 -13.14
C THR A 223 -26.48 10.43 -12.79
N VAL A 224 -26.60 9.24 -13.35
CA VAL A 224 -27.73 8.33 -13.15
C VAL A 224 -27.22 7.09 -12.44
N VAL A 225 -27.68 6.89 -11.21
CA VAL A 225 -27.33 5.75 -10.37
C VAL A 225 -28.53 4.81 -10.32
N SER A 226 -28.39 3.58 -10.83
CA SER A 226 -29.42 2.54 -10.81
C SER A 226 -29.03 1.43 -9.85
N ILE A 227 -29.81 1.23 -8.79
CA ILE A 227 -29.55 0.26 -7.74
C ILE A 227 -30.59 -0.84 -7.81
N THR A 228 -30.17 -2.07 -7.97
CA THR A 228 -31.00 -3.28 -7.86
C THR A 228 -30.72 -3.92 -6.51
N ASP A 229 -31.70 -3.90 -5.61
CA ASP A 229 -31.51 -4.48 -4.28
C ASP A 229 -31.44 -6.02 -4.30
N ALA A 230 -31.00 -6.65 -3.22
CA ALA A 230 -30.97 -8.12 -3.06
C ALA A 230 -32.34 -8.82 -3.26
N SER A 231 -33.46 -8.08 -3.23
CA SER A 231 -34.81 -8.58 -3.53
C SER A 231 -35.21 -8.39 -5.01
N GLY A 232 -34.34 -7.80 -5.83
CA GLY A 232 -34.53 -7.49 -7.24
C GLY A 232 -35.33 -6.20 -7.51
N ASN A 233 -35.52 -5.32 -6.51
CA ASN A 233 -36.18 -4.04 -6.73
C ASN A 233 -35.20 -3.01 -7.24
N VAL A 234 -35.58 -2.29 -8.30
CA VAL A 234 -34.75 -1.26 -8.92
C VAL A 234 -35.14 0.13 -8.44
N THR A 235 -34.17 0.90 -7.95
CA THR A 235 -34.26 2.32 -7.63
C THR A 235 -33.32 3.10 -8.55
N THR A 236 -33.76 4.24 -9.09
CA THR A 236 -32.92 5.09 -9.96
C THR A 236 -32.88 6.50 -9.41
N GLU A 237 -31.68 6.97 -9.11
CA GLU A 237 -31.42 8.34 -8.66
C GLU A 237 -30.75 9.14 -9.78
N ARG A 238 -31.16 10.41 -9.91
CA ARG A 238 -30.64 11.35 -10.91
C ARG A 238 -30.05 12.55 -10.22
N ILE A 239 -28.75 12.72 -10.40
CA ILE A 239 -27.93 13.67 -9.67
C ILE A 239 -27.51 14.77 -10.65
N ALA A 240 -27.53 16.02 -10.19
CA ALA A 240 -27.27 17.16 -11.06
C ALA A 240 -25.85 17.11 -11.62
N ALA A 241 -25.69 17.51 -12.89
CA ALA A 241 -24.40 17.52 -13.57
C ALA A 241 -23.35 18.33 -12.78
N GLY A 242 -22.20 17.71 -12.51
CA GLY A 242 -21.08 18.31 -11.79
C GLY A 242 -21.20 18.30 -10.27
N GLU A 243 -22.21 17.63 -9.70
CA GLU A 243 -22.17 17.25 -8.29
C GLU A 243 -21.24 16.03 -8.09
N GLU A 244 -20.51 16.00 -6.98
CA GLU A 244 -19.77 14.82 -6.53
C GLU A 244 -20.78 13.74 -6.14
N VAL A 245 -20.54 12.50 -6.53
CA VAL A 245 -21.40 11.37 -6.17
C VAL A 245 -20.61 10.45 -5.26
N VAL A 246 -21.19 10.12 -4.11
CA VAL A 246 -20.65 9.11 -3.20
C VAL A 246 -21.67 7.99 -3.11
N ILE A 247 -21.24 6.76 -3.35
CA ILE A 247 -22.08 5.57 -3.22
C ILE A 247 -21.53 4.74 -2.07
N ASN A 248 -22.34 4.58 -1.03
CA ASN A 248 -22.02 3.73 0.11
C ASN A 248 -22.83 2.45 -0.01
N THR A 249 -22.18 1.30 -0.07
CA THR A 249 -22.91 0.04 0.01
C THR A 249 -23.10 -0.39 1.47
N GLY A 250 -24.08 -1.25 1.72
CA GLY A 250 -24.31 -1.82 3.06
C GLY A 250 -23.52 -3.10 3.24
N ARG A 251 -23.99 -4.01 4.09
CA ARG A 251 -23.36 -5.34 4.19
C ARG A 251 -23.86 -6.22 3.06
N GLY A 252 -23.02 -7.06 2.48
CA GLY A 252 -23.35 -7.90 1.34
C GLY A 252 -22.15 -8.00 0.42
N SER A 253 -22.23 -8.87 -0.57
CA SER A 253 -21.29 -8.86 -1.69
C SER A 253 -21.94 -8.07 -2.82
N ASP A 254 -21.58 -6.80 -2.94
CA ASP A 254 -22.18 -5.82 -3.82
C ASP A 254 -21.42 -5.72 -5.17
N GLU A 255 -22.14 -5.47 -6.26
CA GLU A 255 -21.56 -5.29 -7.60
C GLU A 255 -21.78 -3.84 -8.06
N ILE A 256 -20.70 -3.12 -8.33
CA ILE A 256 -20.73 -1.75 -8.85
C ILE A 256 -20.16 -1.75 -10.27
N LEU A 257 -20.89 -1.13 -11.21
CA LEU A 257 -20.51 -1.04 -12.62
C LEU A 257 -20.55 0.41 -13.12
N VAL A 258 -19.44 0.87 -13.71
CA VAL A 258 -19.35 2.09 -14.50
C VAL A 258 -19.10 1.72 -15.97
N PRO A 259 -20.12 1.79 -16.86
CA PRO A 259 -19.95 1.38 -18.25
C PRO A 259 -19.00 2.27 -19.05
N ARG A 260 -18.34 1.69 -20.07
CA ARG A 260 -17.38 2.38 -20.95
C ARG A 260 -17.88 3.70 -21.54
N GLY A 261 -17.01 4.72 -21.48
CA GLY A 261 -17.26 6.07 -22.00
C GLY A 261 -18.03 6.97 -21.02
N THR A 262 -17.99 6.65 -19.73
CA THR A 262 -18.67 7.41 -18.67
C THR A 262 -17.64 8.26 -17.93
N ALA A 263 -17.48 9.52 -18.32
CA ALA A 263 -16.65 10.46 -17.56
C ALA A 263 -17.38 10.88 -16.27
N VAL A 264 -17.12 10.19 -15.16
CA VAL A 264 -17.75 10.46 -13.87
C VAL A 264 -16.69 10.52 -12.77
N HIS A 265 -16.81 11.50 -11.88
CA HIS A 265 -16.03 11.55 -10.65
C HIS A 265 -16.90 11.01 -9.52
N VAL A 266 -16.60 9.80 -9.06
CA VAL A 266 -17.42 9.06 -8.07
C VAL A 266 -16.52 8.51 -6.98
N ARG A 267 -17.02 8.59 -5.74
CA ARG A 267 -16.48 7.84 -4.62
C ARG A 267 -17.34 6.63 -4.35
N PHE A 268 -16.75 5.45 -4.30
CA PHE A 268 -17.36 4.22 -3.80
C PHE A 268 -16.80 3.95 -2.41
N ALA A 269 -17.69 3.70 -1.46
CA ALA A 269 -17.33 3.20 -0.13
C ALA A 269 -18.14 1.94 0.09
N THR A 270 -17.53 0.82 -0.24
CA THR A 270 -18.15 -0.49 -0.09
C THR A 270 -18.07 -0.93 1.37
N GLY A 271 -18.86 -1.95 1.69
CA GLY A 271 -19.30 -2.20 3.03
C GLY A 271 -18.54 -3.34 3.67
N ALA A 272 -19.26 -4.41 3.97
CA ALA A 272 -18.65 -5.64 4.45
C ALA A 272 -19.21 -6.81 3.65
N GLY A 273 -18.34 -7.72 3.23
CA GLY A 273 -18.62 -8.77 2.25
C GLY A 273 -17.70 -8.58 1.05
N ASP A 274 -17.58 -9.62 0.23
CA ASP A 274 -16.68 -9.64 -0.92
C ASP A 274 -17.30 -8.78 -2.04
N ASP A 275 -16.83 -7.54 -2.22
CA ASP A 275 -17.41 -6.55 -3.11
C ASP A 275 -16.69 -6.50 -4.47
N THR A 276 -17.40 -6.08 -5.53
CA THR A 276 -16.83 -5.94 -6.88
C THR A 276 -17.10 -4.56 -7.45
N VAL A 277 -16.05 -3.83 -7.84
CA VAL A 277 -16.12 -2.51 -8.47
C VAL A 277 -15.51 -2.57 -9.86
N GLU A 278 -16.35 -2.65 -10.90
CA GLU A 278 -15.96 -2.61 -12.31
C GLU A 278 -16.11 -1.18 -12.85
N ALA A 279 -15.10 -0.34 -12.66
CA ALA A 279 -15.06 1.05 -13.10
C ALA A 279 -14.13 1.34 -14.30
N GLN A 280 -13.60 0.30 -14.95
CA GLN A 280 -12.82 0.36 -16.21
C GLN A 280 -13.44 1.21 -17.33
N GLY A 281 -14.75 1.41 -17.28
CA GLY A 281 -15.43 2.28 -18.22
C GLY A 281 -15.33 3.78 -17.94
N SER A 282 -14.77 4.18 -16.81
CA SER A 282 -14.65 5.57 -16.38
C SER A 282 -13.57 6.31 -17.17
N GLU A 283 -13.89 7.53 -17.59
CA GLU A 283 -12.92 8.47 -18.18
C GLU A 283 -12.44 9.56 -17.19
N GLY A 284 -12.70 9.38 -15.90
CA GLY A 284 -12.26 10.32 -14.88
C GLY A 284 -12.09 9.67 -13.51
N ASP A 285 -11.47 10.45 -12.62
CA ASP A 285 -10.98 10.01 -11.31
C ASP A 285 -12.06 9.30 -10.47
N VAL A 286 -11.73 8.10 -10.01
CA VAL A 286 -12.50 7.22 -9.16
C VAL A 286 -11.82 7.11 -7.80
N GLU A 287 -12.60 7.18 -6.73
CA GLU A 287 -12.12 6.96 -5.37
C GLU A 287 -12.83 5.74 -4.78
N VAL A 288 -12.11 4.70 -4.37
CA VAL A 288 -12.69 3.45 -3.84
C VAL A 288 -12.15 3.16 -2.44
N PHE A 289 -13.07 2.79 -1.54
CA PHE A 289 -12.77 2.19 -0.25
C PHE A 289 -13.49 0.84 -0.18
N GLY A 290 -12.73 -0.27 -0.23
CA GLY A 290 -13.27 -1.64 -0.33
C GLY A 290 -13.97 -2.12 0.96
N GLY A 291 -13.35 -1.88 2.11
CA GLY A 291 -13.95 -2.18 3.41
C GLY A 291 -13.50 -3.53 3.95
N ASP A 292 -14.43 -4.35 4.43
CA ASP A 292 -14.14 -5.70 4.94
C ASP A 292 -14.57 -6.75 3.90
N GLY A 293 -13.70 -7.65 3.46
CA GLY A 293 -14.07 -8.69 2.49
C GLY A 293 -12.94 -8.94 1.51
N ILE A 294 -13.06 -9.97 0.68
CA ILE A 294 -12.15 -10.14 -0.44
C ILE A 294 -12.72 -9.36 -1.62
N ASP A 295 -12.15 -8.19 -1.89
CA ASP A 295 -12.67 -7.24 -2.86
C ASP A 295 -11.98 -7.35 -4.22
N THR A 296 -12.72 -7.06 -5.29
CA THR A 296 -12.18 -6.92 -6.65
C THR A 296 -12.47 -5.51 -7.14
N ILE A 297 -11.43 -4.70 -7.31
CA ILE A 297 -11.54 -3.29 -7.66
C ILE A 297 -10.75 -3.03 -8.94
N GLU A 298 -11.46 -2.68 -10.00
CA GLU A 298 -10.86 -2.28 -11.27
C GLU A 298 -11.31 -0.86 -11.57
N THR A 299 -10.40 0.09 -11.52
CA THR A 299 -10.67 1.47 -11.90
C THR A 299 -10.46 1.67 -13.39
N GLY A 300 -10.38 2.90 -13.86
CA GLY A 300 -10.57 3.23 -15.27
C GLY A 300 -9.42 4.00 -15.82
N THR A 301 -9.74 5.12 -16.48
CA THR A 301 -8.74 6.12 -16.76
C THR A 301 -8.99 7.33 -15.86
N GLY A 302 -7.95 8.02 -15.43
CA GLY A 302 -8.06 9.08 -14.43
C GLY A 302 -6.93 8.94 -13.41
N ASP A 303 -6.69 9.97 -12.59
CA ASP A 303 -5.77 9.81 -11.46
C ASP A 303 -6.61 9.27 -10.28
N ASP A 304 -6.62 7.95 -10.12
CA ASP A 304 -7.52 7.21 -9.23
C ASP A 304 -6.94 7.03 -7.81
N TYR A 305 -7.82 6.77 -6.84
CA TYR A 305 -7.43 6.48 -5.46
C TYR A 305 -8.17 5.24 -4.95
N VAL A 306 -7.43 4.22 -4.54
CA VAL A 306 -7.99 2.97 -3.99
C VAL A 306 -7.38 2.67 -2.64
N SER A 307 -8.23 2.29 -1.69
CA SER A 307 -7.85 1.61 -0.45
C SER A 307 -8.75 0.40 -0.29
N SER A 308 -8.26 -0.81 -0.55
CA SER A 308 -9.12 -2.01 -0.61
C SER A 308 -9.55 -2.47 0.79
N GLY A 309 -8.66 -2.53 1.79
CA GLY A 309 -9.09 -2.57 3.19
C GLY A 309 -8.72 -3.85 3.94
N ARG A 310 -9.67 -4.73 4.23
CA ARG A 310 -9.36 -5.99 4.90
C ARG A 310 -9.76 -7.17 4.04
N GLY A 311 -8.84 -8.08 3.86
CA GLY A 311 -9.05 -9.30 3.10
C GLY A 311 -7.98 -9.36 2.04
N ASP A 312 -7.79 -10.54 1.48
CA ASP A 312 -6.91 -10.66 0.33
C ASP A 312 -7.65 -9.97 -0.82
N ASP A 313 -7.15 -8.86 -1.34
CA ASP A 313 -7.87 -8.04 -2.33
C ASP A 313 -7.19 -8.07 -3.72
N TYR A 314 -7.98 -7.79 -4.77
CA TYR A 314 -7.47 -7.52 -6.11
C TYR A 314 -7.74 -6.08 -6.51
N VAL A 315 -6.69 -5.36 -6.94
CA VAL A 315 -6.77 -3.96 -7.38
C VAL A 315 -6.06 -3.76 -8.73
N ASP A 316 -6.76 -3.12 -9.67
CA ASP A 316 -6.23 -2.65 -10.95
C ASP A 316 -6.53 -1.14 -11.10
N GLY A 317 -5.48 -0.31 -11.12
CA GLY A 317 -5.57 1.16 -11.21
C GLY A 317 -6.00 1.67 -12.59
N GLY A 318 -5.70 0.92 -13.65
CA GLY A 318 -5.93 1.37 -15.01
C GLY A 318 -4.98 2.49 -15.45
N ALA A 319 -5.44 3.44 -16.25
CA ALA A 319 -4.53 4.44 -16.83
C ALA A 319 -4.61 5.79 -16.11
N GLY A 320 -3.49 6.26 -15.58
CA GLY A 320 -3.35 7.53 -14.88
C GLY A 320 -2.26 7.46 -13.83
N ASN A 321 -2.14 8.49 -12.99
CA ASN A 321 -1.18 8.45 -11.87
C ASN A 321 -1.94 8.14 -10.60
N ASP A 322 -1.99 6.86 -10.25
CA ASP A 322 -2.89 6.32 -9.26
C ASP A 322 -2.23 6.20 -7.90
N VAL A 323 -3.07 6.11 -6.86
CA VAL A 323 -2.63 5.80 -5.50
C VAL A 323 -3.44 4.61 -5.00
N LEU A 324 -2.78 3.47 -4.91
CA LEU A 324 -3.38 2.18 -4.61
C LEU A 324 -2.82 1.63 -3.30
N ALA A 325 -3.70 1.16 -2.41
CA ALA A 325 -3.32 0.60 -1.12
C ALA A 325 -4.13 -0.66 -0.79
N GLY A 326 -3.46 -1.79 -0.63
CA GLY A 326 -4.06 -3.10 -0.28
C GLY A 326 -4.56 -3.15 1.16
N ARG A 327 -3.69 -2.70 2.08
CA ARG A 327 -3.90 -2.60 3.54
C ARG A 327 -3.68 -3.91 4.27
N LEU A 328 -4.70 -4.73 4.55
CA LEU A 328 -4.52 -5.99 5.27
C LEU A 328 -4.96 -7.16 4.41
N GLY A 329 -4.13 -8.18 4.33
CA GLY A 329 -4.41 -9.37 3.53
C GLY A 329 -3.27 -9.61 2.55
N ASP A 330 -3.24 -10.79 1.95
CA ASP A 330 -2.29 -11.09 0.89
C ASP A 330 -2.85 -10.51 -0.43
N ASP A 331 -2.49 -9.27 -0.76
CA ASP A 331 -3.12 -8.47 -1.82
C ASP A 331 -2.45 -8.64 -3.21
N VAL A 332 -3.21 -8.41 -4.27
CA VAL A 332 -2.71 -8.35 -5.66
C VAL A 332 -3.05 -6.99 -6.27
N ILE A 333 -2.02 -6.16 -6.50
CA ILE A 333 -2.20 -4.76 -6.93
C ILE A 333 -1.41 -4.47 -8.21
N TYR A 334 -2.08 -3.85 -9.18
CA TYR A 334 -1.50 -3.37 -10.44
C TYR A 334 -1.72 -1.87 -10.60
N GLY A 335 -0.63 -1.11 -10.76
CA GLY A 335 -0.63 0.33 -11.10
C GLY A 335 -1.12 0.59 -12.52
N MET A 336 -0.57 -0.16 -13.48
CA MET A 336 -0.83 -0.07 -14.92
C MET A 336 -0.13 1.10 -15.63
N ASP A 337 -0.86 2.03 -16.25
CA ASP A 337 -0.29 3.01 -17.19
C ASP A 337 -0.18 4.39 -16.52
N GLY A 338 0.98 4.76 -15.97
CA GLY A 338 1.29 6.11 -15.46
C GLY A 338 2.26 6.11 -14.27
N ASP A 339 2.50 7.27 -13.64
CA ASP A 339 3.46 7.37 -12.53
C ASP A 339 2.75 7.07 -11.19
N ASP A 340 2.71 5.81 -10.78
CA ASP A 340 1.84 5.32 -9.71
C ASP A 340 2.48 5.31 -8.33
N VAL A 341 1.62 5.22 -7.31
CA VAL A 341 1.99 4.91 -5.93
C VAL A 341 1.25 3.65 -5.50
N VAL A 342 1.96 2.53 -5.43
CA VAL A 342 1.42 1.22 -5.05
C VAL A 342 1.92 0.86 -3.66
N ILE A 343 1.01 0.51 -2.75
CA ILE A 343 1.29 0.15 -1.36
C ILE A 343 0.61 -1.18 -1.08
N GLY A 344 1.36 -2.23 -0.74
CA GLY A 344 0.82 -3.51 -0.31
C GLY A 344 0.15 -3.37 1.05
N GLY A 345 0.92 -3.48 2.13
CA GLY A 345 0.39 -3.29 3.48
C GLY A 345 0.90 -4.36 4.42
N ASP A 346 0.01 -5.05 5.12
CA ASP A 346 0.32 -6.22 5.94
C ASP A 346 -0.18 -7.47 5.23
N GLY A 347 0.74 -8.35 4.86
CA GLY A 347 0.41 -9.56 4.12
C GLY A 347 1.51 -9.90 3.13
N ARG A 348 1.35 -11.01 2.41
CA ARG A 348 2.25 -11.38 1.32
C ARG A 348 1.71 -10.85 0.02
N ASP A 349 2.14 -9.65 -0.32
CA ASP A 349 1.54 -8.93 -1.43
C ASP A 349 2.24 -9.24 -2.76
N TYR A 350 1.46 -9.26 -3.84
CA TYR A 350 1.95 -9.16 -5.21
C TYR A 350 1.67 -7.74 -5.72
N LEU A 351 2.73 -7.00 -6.05
CA LEU A 351 2.63 -5.60 -6.48
C LEU A 351 3.31 -5.42 -7.84
N GLU A 352 2.63 -4.77 -8.78
CA GLU A 352 3.14 -4.44 -10.11
C GLU A 352 2.94 -2.95 -10.42
N GLY A 353 4.02 -2.20 -10.63
CA GLY A 353 3.97 -0.80 -11.12
C GLY A 353 3.53 -0.70 -12.58
N ALA A 354 3.99 -1.64 -13.41
CA ALA A 354 3.74 -1.73 -14.85
C ALA A 354 4.44 -0.66 -15.69
N THR A 355 3.82 0.44 -16.16
CA THR A 355 4.55 1.43 -16.98
C THR A 355 4.48 2.84 -16.43
N GLY A 356 5.63 3.49 -16.28
CA GLY A 356 5.74 4.83 -15.72
C GLY A 356 6.83 4.90 -14.67
N ASP A 357 7.08 6.08 -14.09
CA ASP A 357 8.10 6.21 -13.04
C ASP A 357 7.47 5.98 -11.65
N ASP A 358 7.40 4.73 -11.22
CA ASP A 358 6.56 4.29 -10.10
C ASP A 358 7.20 4.42 -8.72
N ARG A 359 6.34 4.39 -7.69
CA ARG A 359 6.73 4.18 -6.30
C ARG A 359 5.99 2.99 -5.72
N VAL A 360 6.71 1.91 -5.45
CA VAL A 360 6.13 0.68 -4.92
C VAL A 360 6.66 0.42 -3.50
N PHE A 361 5.75 0.15 -2.58
CA PHE A 361 6.03 -0.16 -1.18
C PHE A 361 5.41 -1.53 -0.85
N GLY A 362 6.25 -2.54 -0.56
CA GLY A 362 5.81 -3.89 -0.16
C GLY A 362 5.01 -3.83 1.13
N GLY A 363 5.70 -3.61 2.24
CA GLY A 363 5.06 -3.41 3.53
C GLY A 363 5.59 -4.40 4.55
N ASP A 364 4.71 -5.11 5.25
CA ASP A 364 5.04 -6.12 6.24
C ASP A 364 4.77 -7.52 5.67
N HIS A 365 5.72 -8.43 5.85
CA HIS A 365 5.74 -9.85 5.45
C HIS A 365 6.55 -10.16 4.18
N HIS A 366 6.12 -11.08 3.32
CA HIS A 366 6.98 -11.64 2.27
C HIS A 366 6.40 -11.25 0.93
N ASP A 367 6.89 -10.14 0.38
CA ASP A 367 6.27 -9.52 -0.79
C ASP A 367 6.96 -9.91 -2.10
N THR A 368 6.19 -9.92 -3.17
CA THR A 368 6.67 -10.00 -4.56
C THR A 368 6.36 -8.69 -5.26
N ILE A 369 7.40 -7.96 -5.64
CA ILE A 369 7.28 -6.59 -6.12
C ILE A 369 7.91 -6.45 -7.50
N SER A 370 7.18 -5.95 -8.46
CA SER A 370 7.66 -5.58 -9.80
C SER A 370 7.53 -4.08 -10.02
N GLY A 371 8.63 -3.42 -10.41
CA GLY A 371 8.62 -2.01 -10.84
C GLY A 371 8.00 -1.82 -12.23
N GLY A 372 8.22 -2.78 -13.13
CA GLY A 372 7.71 -2.70 -14.51
C GLY A 372 8.69 -2.01 -15.46
N TYR A 373 8.27 -0.99 -16.19
CA TYR A 373 9.10 -0.22 -17.11
C TYR A 373 9.06 1.27 -16.74
N GLY A 374 10.21 1.83 -16.40
CA GLY A 374 10.33 3.22 -15.97
C GLY A 374 11.57 3.45 -15.13
N ASP A 375 11.77 4.66 -14.60
CA ASP A 375 12.80 4.90 -13.58
C ASP A 375 12.16 4.78 -12.18
N ASP A 376 12.07 3.55 -11.65
CA ASP A 376 11.22 3.22 -10.51
C ASP A 376 11.88 3.39 -9.14
N ARG A 377 11.05 3.49 -8.09
CA ARG A 377 11.48 3.46 -6.69
C ARG A 377 10.75 2.38 -5.92
N ILE A 378 11.49 1.39 -5.45
CA ILE A 378 10.93 0.22 -4.78
C ILE A 378 11.45 0.14 -3.35
N PHE A 379 10.54 -0.06 -2.40
CA PHE A 379 10.82 -0.28 -0.99
C PHE A 379 10.23 -1.62 -0.57
N GLY A 380 11.07 -2.58 -0.18
CA GLY A 380 10.62 -3.93 0.22
C GLY A 380 9.80 -3.92 1.50
N GLY A 381 10.31 -3.23 2.53
CA GLY A 381 9.64 -3.15 3.83
C GLY A 381 10.23 -4.14 4.82
N THR A 382 9.39 -4.84 5.58
CA THR A 382 9.82 -5.86 6.53
C THR A 382 9.52 -7.24 5.98
N GLY A 383 10.52 -8.10 5.87
CA GLY A 383 10.28 -9.29 5.08
C GLY A 383 11.48 -10.09 4.65
N ASN A 384 11.28 -10.92 3.64
CA ASN A 384 12.34 -11.40 2.76
C ASN A 384 11.74 -11.30 1.37
N ASP A 385 11.91 -10.14 0.76
CA ASP A 385 11.08 -9.78 -0.39
C ASP A 385 11.75 -10.24 -1.68
N THR A 386 10.94 -10.48 -2.71
CA THR A 386 11.41 -10.75 -4.06
C THR A 386 11.07 -9.56 -4.93
N VAL A 387 12.09 -8.82 -5.35
CA VAL A 387 11.93 -7.60 -6.13
C VAL A 387 12.41 -7.82 -7.56
N TYR A 388 11.55 -7.54 -8.53
CA TYR A 388 11.84 -7.45 -9.95
C TYR A 388 11.87 -5.96 -10.31
N ALA A 389 13.07 -5.39 -10.45
CA ALA A 389 13.21 -3.95 -10.66
C ALA A 389 12.53 -3.49 -11.96
N GLY A 390 12.51 -4.36 -12.97
CA GLY A 390 11.98 -4.01 -14.27
C GLY A 390 12.99 -3.30 -15.16
N GLY A 391 12.51 -2.79 -16.29
CA GLY A 391 13.36 -2.16 -17.30
C GLY A 391 13.47 -0.66 -17.10
N GLY A 392 14.68 -0.15 -16.88
CA GLY A 392 14.90 1.29 -16.74
C GLY A 392 16.09 1.64 -15.88
N LYS A 393 15.92 2.57 -14.93
CA LYS A 393 16.96 2.92 -13.96
C LYS A 393 16.38 3.05 -12.57
N ASP A 394 16.43 1.94 -11.88
CA ASP A 394 15.62 1.77 -10.69
C ASP A 394 16.43 2.03 -9.43
N THR A 395 15.73 2.45 -8.39
CA THR A 395 16.28 2.56 -7.04
C THR A 395 15.50 1.65 -6.13
N ILE A 396 16.18 0.66 -5.57
CA ILE A 396 15.59 -0.36 -4.71
C ILE A 396 16.20 -0.22 -3.32
N ASP A 397 15.37 -0.25 -2.28
CA ASP A 397 15.78 -0.41 -0.89
C ASP A 397 14.97 -1.58 -0.30
N GLY A 398 15.61 -2.73 -0.10
CA GLY A 398 14.94 -3.90 0.49
C GLY A 398 14.58 -3.72 1.97
N GLU A 399 15.08 -2.65 2.60
CA GLU A 399 14.86 -2.31 4.00
C GLU A 399 15.20 -3.45 4.99
N LEU A 400 14.21 -4.04 5.66
CA LEU A 400 14.42 -5.03 6.72
C LEU A 400 14.15 -6.44 6.23
N GLY A 401 15.19 -7.15 5.81
CA GLY A 401 14.96 -8.52 5.37
C GLY A 401 16.19 -9.22 4.85
N SER A 402 15.95 -10.39 4.25
CA SER A 402 16.91 -11.05 3.37
C SER A 402 16.34 -11.09 1.97
N ASP A 403 16.45 -9.97 1.28
CA ASP A 403 15.70 -9.72 0.05
C ASP A 403 16.49 -10.19 -1.18
N THR A 404 15.77 -10.62 -2.21
CA THR A 404 16.33 -10.98 -3.51
C THR A 404 15.86 -9.97 -4.55
N VAL A 405 16.81 -9.36 -5.25
CA VAL A 405 16.52 -8.30 -6.24
C VAL A 405 17.00 -8.74 -7.61
N TYR A 406 16.11 -8.85 -8.58
CA TYR A 406 16.40 -9.02 -10.00
C TYR A 406 16.42 -7.64 -10.66
N ALA A 407 17.59 -7.21 -11.13
CA ALA A 407 17.80 -5.84 -11.63
C ALA A 407 18.66 -5.81 -12.90
N GLU A 408 18.53 -4.75 -13.71
CA GLU A 408 19.35 -4.52 -14.90
C GLU A 408 20.72 -3.89 -14.58
N GLU A 409 21.60 -3.85 -15.59
CA GLU A 409 22.85 -3.10 -15.50
C GLU A 409 22.60 -1.59 -15.53
N GLY A 410 22.42 -0.98 -14.36
CA GLY A 410 22.17 0.46 -14.25
C GLY A 410 21.52 0.86 -12.93
N ASP A 411 20.83 -0.09 -12.32
CA ASP A 411 20.02 0.12 -11.12
C ASP A 411 20.87 0.22 -9.87
N SER A 412 20.24 0.76 -8.83
CA SER A 412 20.84 1.00 -7.54
C SER A 412 20.05 0.29 -6.44
N ALA A 413 20.58 -0.83 -5.96
CA ALA A 413 20.19 -1.48 -4.71
C ALA A 413 21.34 -1.34 -3.70
N PRO A 414 21.35 -0.30 -2.85
CA PRO A 414 22.47 0.01 -1.97
C PRO A 414 22.43 -0.68 -0.60
N GLY A 415 21.36 -1.44 -0.30
CA GLY A 415 21.21 -2.17 0.96
C GLY A 415 22.03 -3.47 1.00
N ASP A 416 21.64 -4.36 1.91
CA ASP A 416 22.29 -5.66 2.12
C ASP A 416 21.57 -6.79 1.33
N GLU A 417 20.91 -6.46 0.21
CA GLU A 417 20.10 -7.40 -0.59
C GLU A 417 20.95 -8.36 -1.46
N HIS A 418 20.36 -9.50 -1.83
CA HIS A 418 20.93 -10.42 -2.82
C HIS A 418 20.53 -10.01 -4.24
N VAL A 419 21.40 -9.22 -4.88
CA VAL A 419 21.17 -8.72 -6.25
C VAL A 419 21.59 -9.74 -7.33
N VAL A 420 20.65 -10.08 -8.21
CA VAL A 420 20.80 -10.88 -9.42
C VAL A 420 20.69 -9.94 -10.62
N ILE A 421 21.76 -9.82 -11.41
CA ILE A 421 21.71 -9.01 -12.63
C ILE A 421 21.08 -9.82 -13.76
N VAL A 422 20.01 -9.29 -14.34
CA VAL A 422 19.28 -9.84 -15.49
C VAL A 422 19.40 -8.91 -16.70
N GLU A 423 19.19 -9.45 -17.89
CA GLU A 423 19.02 -8.65 -19.13
C GLU A 423 17.53 -8.70 -19.44
N ILE A 424 16.84 -7.55 -19.40
CA ILE A 424 15.40 -7.52 -19.65
C ILE A 424 15.19 -7.25 -21.15
N PRO A 425 14.54 -8.17 -21.88
CA PRO A 425 14.26 -7.97 -23.29
C PRO A 425 13.32 -6.77 -23.44
N SER A 426 13.66 -5.83 -24.31
CA SER A 426 12.79 -4.67 -24.58
C SER A 426 11.41 -5.11 -25.05
N GLU A 427 10.39 -4.29 -24.84
CA GLU A 427 9.04 -4.55 -25.38
C GLU A 427 9.03 -4.88 -26.87
N GLU A 428 9.83 -4.17 -27.67
CA GLU A 428 9.95 -4.42 -29.11
C GLU A 428 10.50 -5.83 -29.43
N GLU A 429 11.23 -6.44 -28.50
CA GLU A 429 11.84 -7.76 -28.67
C GLU A 429 10.82 -8.89 -28.50
N TYR A 430 10.16 -9.01 -27.35
CA TYR A 430 9.18 -10.09 -27.16
C TYR A 430 7.90 -9.87 -28.00
N LEU A 431 7.51 -8.61 -28.29
CA LEU A 431 6.43 -8.32 -29.25
C LEU A 431 6.81 -8.59 -30.73
N ARG A 432 8.05 -9.03 -31.02
CA ARG A 432 8.35 -9.65 -32.32
C ARG A 432 7.77 -11.06 -32.42
N TRP A 433 7.64 -11.77 -31.31
CA TRP A 433 7.17 -13.16 -31.25
C TRP A 433 5.70 -13.26 -30.87
N LEU A 434 5.24 -12.29 -30.09
CA LEU A 434 3.85 -12.15 -29.65
C LEU A 434 3.15 -11.06 -30.48
N GLU A 435 1.84 -11.17 -30.64
CA GLU A 435 0.98 -10.14 -31.24
C GLU A 435 -0.28 -10.00 -30.41
N ILE A 436 -0.42 -8.88 -29.72
CA ILE A 436 -1.68 -8.49 -29.09
C ILE A 436 -2.66 -8.12 -30.21
N GLU A 437 -3.82 -8.77 -30.23
CA GLU A 437 -4.79 -8.65 -31.30
C GLU A 437 -5.28 -7.20 -31.46
N VAL A 438 -5.31 -6.74 -32.72
CA VAL A 438 -5.84 -5.43 -33.06
C VAL A 438 -7.35 -5.40 -32.84
N GLY A 439 -7.81 -4.64 -31.85
CA GLY A 439 -9.22 -4.43 -31.56
C GLY A 439 -9.65 -4.84 -30.15
N GLY A 440 -8.75 -5.38 -29.34
CA GLY A 440 -8.94 -5.47 -27.89
C GLY A 440 -9.09 -4.09 -27.24
N SER A 441 -9.64 -4.05 -26.03
CA SER A 441 -9.75 -2.83 -25.24
C SER A 441 -8.36 -2.29 -24.86
N PRO A 442 -8.21 -0.97 -24.63
CA PRO A 442 -6.96 -0.42 -24.09
C PRO A 442 -6.54 -1.12 -22.80
N GLU A 443 -7.49 -1.29 -21.88
CA GLU A 443 -7.28 -1.91 -20.57
C GLU A 443 -6.74 -3.34 -20.71
N PHE A 444 -7.30 -4.14 -21.64
CA PHE A 444 -6.78 -5.47 -21.96
C PHE A 444 -5.31 -5.43 -22.38
N ARG A 445 -4.96 -4.46 -23.23
CA ARG A 445 -3.60 -4.38 -23.77
C ARG A 445 -2.61 -4.02 -22.67
N ASP A 446 -2.94 -3.05 -21.84
CA ASP A 446 -2.06 -2.53 -20.80
C ASP A 446 -1.85 -3.64 -19.75
N ARG A 447 -2.91 -4.36 -19.39
CA ARG A 447 -2.85 -5.58 -18.57
C ARG A 447 -1.91 -6.65 -19.11
N VAL A 448 -2.08 -7.02 -20.38
CA VAL A 448 -1.22 -8.03 -21.03
C VAL A 448 0.24 -7.57 -21.07
N LEU A 449 0.48 -6.27 -21.25
CA LEU A 449 1.83 -5.73 -21.21
C LEU A 449 2.43 -5.84 -19.81
N ALA A 450 1.71 -5.46 -18.76
CA ALA A 450 2.15 -5.63 -17.37
C ALA A 450 2.53 -7.09 -17.05
N ASP A 451 1.69 -8.06 -17.43
CA ASP A 451 2.00 -9.48 -17.21
C ASP A 451 3.24 -9.93 -18.00
N LEU A 452 3.46 -9.41 -19.23
CA LEU A 452 4.69 -9.67 -19.99
C LEU A 452 5.92 -8.98 -19.39
N HIS A 453 5.75 -7.82 -18.76
CA HIS A 453 6.82 -7.07 -18.09
C HIS A 453 7.31 -7.85 -16.87
N MET A 454 6.38 -8.37 -16.07
CA MET A 454 6.71 -9.29 -14.98
C MET A 454 7.49 -10.51 -15.49
N MET A 455 6.95 -11.21 -16.50
CA MET A 455 7.62 -12.38 -17.06
C MET A 455 8.99 -12.03 -17.64
N ALA A 456 9.16 -10.87 -18.25
CA ALA A 456 10.44 -10.42 -18.80
C ALA A 456 11.46 -10.09 -17.71
N SER A 457 11.02 -9.80 -16.48
CA SER A 457 11.89 -9.42 -15.36
C SER A 457 12.36 -10.62 -14.53
N GLY A 458 11.62 -11.73 -14.59
CA GLY A 458 11.92 -12.96 -13.85
C GLY A 458 12.55 -14.10 -14.68
N PRO A 459 13.38 -14.97 -14.08
CA PRO A 459 14.11 -15.99 -14.82
C PRO A 459 13.24 -17.07 -15.48
N THR A 460 12.11 -17.47 -14.88
CA THR A 460 11.18 -18.47 -15.41
C THR A 460 10.31 -17.87 -16.49
N GLY A 461 9.82 -16.64 -16.27
CA GLY A 461 9.14 -15.85 -17.29
C GLY A 461 9.99 -15.65 -18.55
N GLN A 462 11.27 -15.27 -18.39
CA GLN A 462 12.19 -15.09 -19.51
C GLN A 462 12.38 -16.37 -20.33
N LYS A 463 12.53 -17.54 -19.68
CA LYS A 463 12.62 -18.82 -20.39
C LYS A 463 11.39 -19.07 -21.25
N MET A 464 10.19 -18.81 -20.73
CA MET A 464 8.95 -18.97 -21.49
C MET A 464 8.90 -18.00 -22.68
N LEU A 465 9.26 -16.73 -22.50
CA LEU A 465 9.31 -15.75 -23.58
C LEU A 465 10.33 -16.13 -24.67
N GLU A 466 11.54 -16.53 -24.27
CA GLU A 466 12.57 -17.03 -25.20
C GLU A 466 12.07 -18.25 -25.99
N ARG A 467 11.35 -19.16 -25.32
CA ARG A 467 10.76 -20.34 -25.93
C ARG A 467 9.73 -19.97 -27.00
N MET A 468 8.93 -18.93 -26.78
CA MET A 468 8.03 -18.39 -27.82
C MET A 468 8.81 -17.85 -29.02
N GLY A 469 10.00 -17.29 -28.80
CA GLY A 469 10.91 -16.79 -29.83
C GLY A 469 11.64 -17.85 -30.65
N GLU A 470 12.00 -19.00 -30.07
CA GLU A 470 12.70 -20.09 -30.77
C GLU A 470 11.95 -20.61 -32.01
N HIS A 471 10.61 -20.54 -31.96
CA HIS A 471 9.71 -21.02 -32.99
C HIS A 471 9.26 -19.92 -33.98
N TYR A 472 9.78 -18.68 -33.85
CA TYR A 472 9.46 -17.58 -34.75
C TYR A 472 10.18 -17.70 -36.10
N ASP A 473 9.43 -17.83 -37.20
CA ASP A 473 9.94 -17.72 -38.57
C ASP A 473 9.65 -16.32 -39.19
N ASP A 474 10.70 -15.60 -39.60
CA ASP A 474 10.61 -14.32 -40.34
C ASP A 474 10.88 -14.48 -41.84
N SER A 475 10.83 -15.71 -42.38
CA SER A 475 11.17 -16.00 -43.78
C SER A 475 10.11 -15.54 -44.82
N GLY A 476 8.99 -14.98 -44.34
CA GLY A 476 7.85 -14.53 -45.15
C GLY A 476 8.12 -13.34 -46.08
N PHE A 477 7.52 -13.34 -47.27
CA PHE A 477 7.53 -12.19 -48.20
C PHE A 477 6.23 -11.38 -48.06
N LEU A 478 6.34 -10.07 -47.82
CA LEU A 478 5.22 -9.12 -47.64
C LEU A 478 4.34 -9.35 -46.38
N GLY A 479 4.89 -9.94 -45.32
CA GLY A 479 4.19 -10.17 -44.05
C GLY A 479 3.33 -11.43 -44.00
N PHE A 480 3.38 -12.28 -45.04
CA PHE A 480 2.74 -13.59 -45.03
C PHE A 480 3.74 -14.66 -44.56
N GLY A 481 3.43 -15.34 -43.44
CA GLY A 481 4.23 -16.40 -42.83
C GLY A 481 4.99 -15.97 -41.58
N LYS A 482 4.33 -15.29 -40.64
CA LYS A 482 4.89 -15.04 -39.30
C LYS A 482 4.21 -16.01 -38.33
N ASP A 483 4.97 -16.92 -37.75
CA ASP A 483 4.49 -17.88 -36.74
C ASP A 483 4.45 -17.22 -35.36
N LYS A 484 3.70 -16.11 -35.26
CA LYS A 484 3.49 -15.41 -33.99
C LYS A 484 2.46 -16.13 -33.13
N VAL A 485 2.53 -15.88 -31.82
CA VAL A 485 1.41 -16.20 -30.92
C VAL A 485 0.52 -14.96 -30.85
N THR A 486 -0.74 -15.12 -31.22
CA THR A 486 -1.73 -14.05 -31.11
C THR A 486 -2.36 -14.08 -29.71
N ILE A 487 -2.37 -12.96 -29.01
CA ILE A 487 -3.00 -12.79 -27.69
C ILE A 487 -4.27 -11.96 -27.89
N GLY A 488 -5.44 -12.53 -27.61
CA GLY A 488 -6.73 -11.89 -27.87
C GLY A 488 -7.61 -11.78 -26.63
N GLU A 489 -8.42 -10.73 -26.57
CA GLU A 489 -9.42 -10.52 -25.52
C GLU A 489 -10.62 -11.46 -25.75
N HIS A 490 -11.04 -12.18 -24.71
CA HIS A 490 -12.19 -13.07 -24.74
C HIS A 490 -13.15 -12.80 -23.58
N PRO A 491 -14.02 -11.77 -23.68
CA PRO A 491 -14.88 -11.38 -22.57
C PRO A 491 -15.90 -12.46 -22.20
N GLY A 492 -15.89 -12.87 -20.93
CA GLY A 492 -16.90 -13.77 -20.34
C GLY A 492 -16.70 -15.25 -20.68
N GLY A 493 -15.46 -15.69 -20.87
CA GLY A 493 -15.10 -17.09 -21.08
C GLY A 493 -13.87 -17.48 -20.26
N ASN A 494 -13.46 -18.74 -20.32
CA ASN A 494 -12.23 -19.16 -19.66
C ASN A 494 -11.02 -18.75 -20.53
N ASN A 495 -9.89 -18.49 -19.87
CA ASN A 495 -8.61 -18.42 -20.55
C ASN A 495 -8.38 -19.71 -21.34
N SER A 496 -7.82 -19.59 -22.53
CA SER A 496 -7.57 -20.76 -23.37
C SER A 496 -6.46 -20.56 -24.39
N ALA A 497 -5.75 -21.64 -24.67
CA ALA A 497 -4.81 -21.75 -25.75
C ALA A 497 -5.37 -22.61 -26.88
N SER A 498 -5.09 -22.24 -28.12
CA SER A 498 -5.50 -23.01 -29.30
C SER A 498 -4.49 -22.88 -30.44
N TYR A 499 -4.55 -23.82 -31.38
CA TYR A 499 -3.76 -23.76 -32.60
C TYR A 499 -4.50 -24.31 -33.83
N SER A 500 -4.15 -23.80 -35.02
CA SER A 500 -4.64 -24.29 -36.30
C SER A 500 -3.58 -24.21 -37.39
N GLY A 501 -2.86 -25.32 -37.62
CA GLY A 501 -1.69 -25.31 -38.48
C GLY A 501 -0.55 -24.56 -37.80
N ASP A 502 -0.07 -23.48 -38.41
CA ASP A 502 1.00 -22.63 -37.88
C ASP A 502 0.46 -21.39 -37.12
N ASP A 503 -0.87 -21.28 -36.96
CA ASP A 503 -1.55 -20.21 -36.22
C ASP A 503 -1.74 -20.62 -34.77
N PHE A 504 -1.20 -19.85 -33.83
CA PHE A 504 -1.22 -20.11 -32.38
C PHE A 504 -1.88 -18.93 -31.67
N ARG A 505 -2.80 -19.22 -30.76
CA ARG A 505 -3.60 -18.19 -30.10
C ARG A 505 -3.79 -18.47 -28.62
N VAL A 506 -3.60 -17.44 -27.83
CA VAL A 506 -4.02 -17.36 -26.43
C VAL A 506 -5.18 -16.38 -26.34
N GLU A 507 -6.26 -16.80 -25.71
CA GLU A 507 -7.44 -15.99 -25.43
C GLU A 507 -7.53 -15.78 -23.93
N LEU A 508 -7.51 -14.53 -23.49
CA LEU A 508 -7.54 -14.13 -22.08
C LEU A 508 -8.81 -13.35 -21.80
N ASP A 509 -9.46 -13.64 -20.68
CA ASP A 509 -10.62 -12.91 -20.20
C ASP A 509 -10.18 -11.79 -19.25
N VAL A 510 -10.47 -10.55 -19.63
CA VAL A 510 -10.21 -9.34 -18.83
C VAL A 510 -11.08 -9.24 -17.59
N ASN A 511 -12.18 -9.98 -17.51
CA ASN A 511 -13.10 -9.94 -16.37
C ASN A 511 -12.95 -11.15 -15.42
N HIS A 512 -12.05 -12.10 -15.72
CA HIS A 512 -11.70 -13.21 -14.81
C HIS A 512 -10.30 -13.00 -14.22
N THR A 513 -10.08 -11.78 -13.72
CA THR A 513 -8.79 -11.27 -13.26
C THR A 513 -8.38 -11.75 -11.88
N SER A 514 -9.28 -12.30 -11.05
CA SER A 514 -8.94 -13.31 -10.03
C SER A 514 -10.21 -13.75 -9.29
N PRO A 515 -11.01 -14.72 -9.77
CA PRO A 515 -11.89 -15.42 -8.84
C PRO A 515 -10.96 -16.29 -8.00
N GLY A 516 -10.47 -15.76 -6.88
CA GLY A 516 -9.54 -16.49 -6.03
C GLY A 516 -10.04 -17.93 -5.84
N TYR A 517 -9.14 -18.87 -6.11
CA TYR A 517 -9.52 -20.26 -6.09
C TYR A 517 -9.67 -20.66 -4.62
N ASP A 518 -10.83 -21.20 -4.25
CA ASP A 518 -10.87 -22.08 -3.08
C ASP A 518 -10.05 -23.32 -3.42
N MET A 519 -8.74 -23.24 -3.11
CA MET A 519 -7.79 -24.32 -3.27
C MET A 519 -8.19 -25.54 -2.44
N GLY A 520 -9.19 -25.43 -1.55
CA GLY A 520 -9.91 -26.51 -0.87
C GLY A 520 -9.07 -27.36 0.06
N TYR A 521 -7.81 -26.98 0.29
CA TYR A 521 -6.82 -27.72 1.06
C TYR A 521 -5.85 -26.84 1.86
N THR A 522 -5.77 -25.54 1.59
CA THR A 522 -5.23 -24.50 2.49
C THR A 522 -6.38 -23.87 3.28
N GLU A 523 -6.12 -23.36 4.49
CA GLU A 523 -7.10 -22.49 5.19
C GLU A 523 -7.08 -21.06 4.60
N ASP A 524 -6.13 -20.78 3.71
CA ASP A 524 -5.84 -19.47 3.09
C ASP A 524 -6.40 -19.45 1.65
N TYR A 525 -7.12 -18.36 1.32
CA TYR A 525 -7.61 -18.04 -0.02
C TYR A 525 -6.40 -17.59 -0.86
N ASP A 526 -6.33 -17.97 -2.13
CA ASP A 526 -5.18 -17.66 -3.00
C ASP A 526 -5.68 -16.78 -4.14
N ILE A 527 -5.47 -15.47 -4.01
CA ILE A 527 -5.63 -14.54 -5.12
C ILE A 527 -4.41 -14.69 -6.00
N THR A 528 -4.58 -15.49 -7.04
CA THR A 528 -3.53 -15.75 -8.01
C THR A 528 -3.44 -14.57 -8.98
N PRO A 529 -2.25 -13.95 -9.17
CA PRO A 529 -2.06 -12.90 -10.16
C PRO A 529 -2.35 -13.39 -11.59
N PRO A 530 -3.01 -12.60 -12.46
CA PRO A 530 -3.31 -12.99 -13.84
C PRO A 530 -2.12 -13.44 -14.67
N SER A 531 -0.92 -12.94 -14.37
CA SER A 531 0.33 -13.37 -15.01
C SER A 531 0.54 -14.89 -14.91
N VAL A 532 0.09 -15.55 -13.84
CA VAL A 532 0.17 -17.01 -13.65
C VAL A 532 -0.74 -17.74 -14.64
N PHE A 533 -1.98 -17.29 -14.81
CA PHE A 533 -2.89 -17.88 -15.79
C PHE A 533 -2.40 -17.64 -17.22
N PHE A 534 -1.86 -16.46 -17.50
CA PHE A 534 -1.28 -16.20 -18.80
C PHE A 534 -0.04 -17.09 -19.06
N PHE A 535 0.81 -17.29 -18.06
CA PHE A 535 1.94 -18.22 -18.16
C PHE A 535 1.48 -19.66 -18.44
N HIS A 536 0.41 -20.11 -17.77
CA HIS A 536 -0.22 -21.41 -18.04
C HIS A 536 -0.62 -21.51 -19.52
N GLU A 537 -1.35 -20.54 -20.07
CA GLU A 537 -1.76 -20.60 -21.49
C GLU A 537 -0.56 -20.59 -22.46
N LEU A 538 0.52 -19.89 -22.15
CA LEU A 538 1.77 -19.96 -22.92
C LEU A 538 2.43 -21.35 -22.83
N GLY A 539 2.30 -22.04 -21.70
CA GLY A 539 2.71 -23.42 -21.51
C GLY A 539 2.02 -24.39 -22.49
N HIS A 540 0.71 -24.22 -22.73
CA HIS A 540 0.01 -24.98 -23.77
C HIS A 540 0.54 -24.67 -25.17
N ILE A 541 0.84 -23.41 -25.49
CA ILE A 541 1.48 -23.05 -26.77
C ILE A 541 2.84 -23.74 -26.92
N ASN A 542 3.64 -23.81 -25.85
CA ASN A 542 4.90 -24.57 -25.84
C ASN A 542 4.67 -26.06 -26.13
N GLN A 543 3.67 -26.69 -25.49
CA GLN A 543 3.31 -28.09 -25.72
C GLN A 543 2.88 -28.37 -27.17
N TYR A 544 2.11 -27.47 -27.78
CA TYR A 544 1.70 -27.59 -29.18
C TYR A 544 2.89 -27.46 -30.14
N ARG A 545 3.83 -26.55 -29.85
CA ARG A 545 5.01 -26.29 -30.69
C ARG A 545 6.10 -27.35 -30.55
N SER A 546 6.24 -27.97 -29.36
CA SER A 546 7.17 -29.07 -29.14
C SER A 546 6.69 -30.40 -29.73
N GLY A 547 5.37 -30.52 -29.98
CA GLY A 547 4.72 -31.78 -30.34
C GLY A 547 4.47 -32.69 -29.14
N SER A 548 4.71 -32.21 -27.90
CA SER A 548 4.39 -32.94 -26.68
C SER A 548 2.88 -33.17 -26.54
N SER A 549 2.04 -32.31 -27.12
CA SER A 549 0.59 -32.53 -27.14
C SER A 549 0.14 -33.79 -27.90
N ASP A 550 0.94 -34.29 -28.86
CA ASP A 550 0.61 -35.47 -29.66
C ASP A 550 0.98 -36.81 -28.98
N GLU A 551 1.75 -36.76 -27.88
CA GLU A 551 2.22 -37.94 -27.16
C GLU A 551 1.16 -38.50 -26.18
N PHE A 552 0.10 -37.74 -25.90
CA PHE A 552 -0.80 -37.99 -24.77
C PHE A 552 -2.26 -37.87 -25.22
N GLY A 553 -2.93 -39.00 -25.44
CA GLY A 553 -4.27 -39.04 -26.01
C GLY A 553 -5.36 -38.49 -25.10
N ASP A 554 -6.29 -37.73 -25.67
CA ASP A 554 -7.44 -37.05 -25.03
C ASP A 554 -8.46 -37.95 -24.29
N ASP A 555 -8.22 -39.26 -24.15
CA ASP A 555 -9.25 -40.26 -23.78
C ASP A 555 -9.09 -40.85 -22.36
N GLU A 556 -8.07 -40.46 -21.58
CA GLU A 556 -7.83 -41.00 -20.22
C GLU A 556 -8.18 -39.96 -19.14
N GLU A 557 -9.42 -40.04 -18.63
CA GLU A 557 -9.87 -39.31 -17.44
C GLU A 557 -9.18 -39.91 -16.19
N TYR A 558 -8.28 -39.14 -15.56
CA TYR A 558 -7.72 -39.48 -14.24
C TYR A 558 -8.80 -39.43 -13.15
N SER A 559 -8.47 -39.86 -11.93
CA SER A 559 -9.45 -40.02 -10.85
C SER A 559 -10.27 -38.75 -10.48
N ASP A 560 -9.79 -37.56 -10.88
CA ASP A 560 -10.44 -36.26 -10.74
C ASP A 560 -11.13 -35.74 -12.01
N GLY A 561 -10.95 -36.41 -13.16
CA GLY A 561 -11.55 -36.04 -14.44
C GLY A 561 -10.77 -34.99 -15.25
N THR A 562 -9.57 -34.61 -14.81
CA THR A 562 -8.75 -33.59 -15.47
C THR A 562 -7.93 -34.17 -16.63
N PRO A 563 -7.89 -33.52 -17.81
CA PRO A 563 -7.01 -33.93 -18.92
C PRO A 563 -5.52 -33.94 -18.55
N LEU A 564 -4.75 -34.91 -19.05
CA LEU A 564 -3.31 -35.01 -18.76
C LEU A 564 -2.53 -33.74 -19.13
N ILE A 565 -2.87 -33.13 -20.26
CA ILE A 565 -2.23 -31.91 -20.76
C ILE A 565 -2.32 -30.75 -19.76
N GLU A 566 -3.45 -30.62 -19.07
CA GLU A 566 -3.69 -29.61 -18.03
C GLU A 566 -2.87 -29.92 -16.78
N ARG A 567 -2.87 -31.18 -16.32
CA ARG A 567 -2.08 -31.62 -15.17
C ARG A 567 -0.59 -31.37 -15.37
N GLN A 568 -0.07 -31.71 -16.54
CA GLN A 568 1.33 -31.48 -16.91
C GLN A 568 1.65 -30.00 -16.99
N ASN A 569 0.75 -29.19 -17.56
CA ASN A 569 0.97 -27.76 -17.69
C ASN A 569 0.96 -27.03 -16.34
N VAL A 570 0.17 -27.50 -15.38
CA VAL A 570 0.27 -27.05 -13.98
C VAL A 570 1.57 -27.52 -13.31
N GLY A 571 2.11 -28.67 -13.72
CA GLY A 571 3.25 -29.31 -13.07
C GLY A 571 2.85 -30.29 -11.97
N LEU A 572 1.68 -30.92 -12.10
CA LEU A 572 1.19 -31.93 -11.16
C LEU A 572 1.80 -33.31 -11.44
N PRO A 573 2.07 -34.12 -10.40
CA PRO A 573 2.39 -35.53 -10.57
C PRO A 573 1.27 -36.32 -11.27
N PHE A 574 1.63 -37.35 -12.04
CA PHE A 574 0.68 -38.29 -12.65
C PHE A 574 1.21 -39.72 -12.62
N ASP A 575 0.29 -40.69 -12.72
CA ASP A 575 0.63 -42.10 -12.92
C ASP A 575 0.90 -42.35 -14.41
N HIS A 576 2.17 -42.62 -14.74
CA HIS A 576 2.64 -42.79 -16.10
C HIS A 576 2.08 -44.07 -16.78
N ASP A 577 1.68 -45.10 -16.04
CA ASP A 577 1.19 -46.36 -16.63
C ASP A 577 -0.25 -46.74 -16.27
N ASP A 578 -0.96 -45.85 -15.56
CA ASP A 578 -2.36 -45.97 -15.14
C ASP A 578 -2.68 -47.35 -14.54
N ASP A 579 -1.68 -47.93 -13.86
CA ASP A 579 -1.78 -49.25 -13.25
C ASP A 579 -2.28 -49.17 -11.80
N GLY A 580 -2.29 -47.96 -11.21
CA GLY A 580 -2.73 -47.67 -9.86
C GLY A 580 -1.83 -48.28 -8.76
N GLU A 581 -0.67 -48.80 -9.14
CA GLU A 581 0.38 -49.34 -8.28
C GLU A 581 1.69 -48.53 -8.37
N THR A 582 1.90 -47.79 -9.46
CA THR A 582 3.00 -46.83 -9.65
C THR A 582 2.75 -45.55 -8.86
N ASP A 583 3.80 -45.03 -8.20
CA ASP A 583 3.72 -43.74 -7.50
C ASP A 583 3.58 -42.61 -8.54
N GLU A 584 2.70 -41.63 -8.29
CA GLU A 584 2.56 -40.47 -9.16
C GLU A 584 3.86 -39.63 -9.12
N GLU A 585 4.44 -39.34 -10.29
CA GLU A 585 5.66 -38.54 -10.44
C GLU A 585 5.42 -37.41 -11.46
N ILE A 586 6.17 -36.30 -11.35
CA ILE A 586 6.23 -35.29 -12.40
C ILE A 586 6.90 -35.93 -13.62
N ASP A 587 6.39 -35.66 -14.82
CA ASP A 587 6.94 -36.23 -16.05
C ASP A 587 8.44 -35.93 -16.12
N PRO A 588 9.33 -36.95 -16.08
CA PRO A 588 10.76 -36.69 -16.17
C PRO A 588 11.19 -36.17 -17.55
N ASP A 589 10.33 -36.32 -18.56
CA ASP A 589 10.55 -35.86 -19.93
C ASP A 589 9.89 -34.49 -20.22
N TYR A 590 9.03 -33.97 -19.32
CA TYR A 590 8.51 -32.60 -19.38
C TYR A 590 9.36 -31.66 -18.51
N ASP A 591 9.76 -30.53 -19.09
CA ASP A 591 10.60 -29.56 -18.39
C ASP A 591 9.73 -28.71 -17.45
N PHE A 592 9.90 -28.94 -16.14
CA PHE A 592 9.13 -28.29 -15.08
C PHE A 592 9.22 -26.76 -15.15
N ASP A 593 10.32 -26.22 -15.67
CA ASP A 593 10.54 -24.77 -15.80
C ASP A 593 9.50 -24.06 -16.71
N TYR A 594 8.65 -24.80 -17.44
CA TYR A 594 7.58 -24.24 -18.27
C TYR A 594 6.17 -24.57 -17.73
N THR A 595 6.05 -24.82 -16.43
CA THR A 595 4.78 -25.13 -15.75
C THR A 595 4.28 -23.96 -14.92
N GLU A 596 2.97 -23.92 -14.66
CA GLU A 596 2.34 -22.97 -13.73
C GLU A 596 3.06 -22.98 -12.37
N ASN A 597 3.28 -24.17 -11.77
CA ASN A 597 3.93 -24.28 -10.47
C ASN A 597 5.39 -23.81 -10.45
N ALA A 598 6.14 -23.91 -11.56
CA ALA A 598 7.48 -23.33 -11.61
C ALA A 598 7.43 -21.79 -11.57
N PHE A 599 6.44 -21.19 -12.21
CA PHE A 599 6.25 -19.75 -12.15
C PHE A 599 5.69 -19.30 -10.79
N ARG A 600 4.79 -20.09 -10.18
CA ARG A 600 4.35 -19.87 -8.78
C ARG A 600 5.50 -19.95 -7.79
N ASP A 601 6.39 -20.95 -7.92
CA ASP A 601 7.60 -21.08 -7.12
C ASP A 601 8.52 -19.85 -7.24
N GLU A 602 8.59 -19.25 -8.44
CA GLU A 602 9.33 -18.01 -8.67
C GLU A 602 8.69 -16.80 -7.98
N LEU A 603 7.37 -16.67 -8.08
CA LEU A 603 6.60 -15.61 -7.43
C LEU A 603 6.38 -15.84 -5.92
N GLY A 604 6.95 -16.90 -5.34
CA GLY A 604 6.74 -17.24 -3.92
C GLY A 604 5.30 -17.66 -3.57
N LEU A 605 4.46 -17.93 -4.56
CA LEU A 605 3.05 -18.30 -4.40
C LEU A 605 2.90 -19.77 -3.99
N PRO A 606 1.83 -20.15 -3.26
CA PRO A 606 1.54 -21.54 -2.97
C PRO A 606 1.34 -22.36 -4.26
N ASN A 607 1.99 -23.51 -4.38
CA ASN A 607 1.80 -24.38 -5.54
C ASN A 607 0.38 -24.95 -5.65
N ARG A 608 -0.15 -24.96 -6.87
CA ARG A 608 -1.37 -25.67 -7.23
C ARG A 608 -1.14 -27.17 -7.15
N ASN A 609 -1.92 -27.87 -6.33
CA ASN A 609 -1.75 -29.30 -6.03
C ASN A 609 -2.89 -30.19 -6.59
N LYS A 610 -3.88 -29.58 -7.24
CA LYS A 610 -4.97 -30.22 -7.99
C LYS A 610 -5.42 -29.28 -9.11
N TYR A 611 -6.07 -29.83 -10.15
CA TYR A 611 -6.68 -29.01 -11.19
C TYR A 611 -8.14 -28.73 -10.87
#